data_AF-A0A099KET6-F1
#
_entry.id   AF-A0A099KET6-F1
#
_cell.length_a   1.000
_cell.length_b   1.000
_cell.length_c   1.000
_cell.angle_alpha   90.00
_cell.angle_beta   90.00
_cell.angle_gamma   90.00
#
_symmetry.space_group_name_H-M   'P 1'
#
loop_
_entity.id
_entity.type
_entity.pdbx_description
1 polymer ?
#
loop_
_entity_poly.entity_id
_entity_poly.type
_entity_poly.pdbx_seq_one_letter_code
_entity_poly.pdbx_strand_id
1 'polypeptide(L)'
;MKYCCFFVFVFLLSACGEGGGSSDSEISNDYSEALYLNGHSLNDIFKLKNDSLWIIVGLSTNDGVISEGEKDVIIYNNPNDFGEPDQGVRGQYYVFINNSSDSFYIDPVSPPRTLQEGNVALATLALGAVVVLDDDSVWKVQGIDSSTFSGSSFFDYTLYDINEDFPNLTSQPTETLSDWYLYNEEAPFGYYLEPVIDARIQWEGTHTFYLEGVSDSILLSDGSLWLITGTLSSAATPSGEYSIKLIKNVASLDEPSTGVRTETILYLQGHETTFYVKKI
;
A
#
# COMPACT_ATOMS: atom_id res chain seq x y z
N MET A 1 16.74 74.58 -9.35
CA MET A 1 15.92 74.15 -10.51
C MET A 1 16.57 72.89 -11.05
N LYS A 2 15.95 71.72 -11.23
CA LYS A 2 14.60 71.18 -11.00
C LYS A 2 14.83 69.67 -10.77
N TYR A 3 14.17 69.09 -9.76
CA TYR A 3 14.00 67.63 -9.67
C TYR A 3 13.11 67.17 -10.83
N CYS A 4 13.45 66.05 -11.48
CA CYS A 4 12.54 65.36 -12.39
C CYS A 4 12.29 63.95 -11.83
N CYS A 5 11.12 63.81 -11.21
CA CYS A 5 10.45 62.56 -10.92
C CYS A 5 9.94 61.96 -12.24
N PHE A 6 10.24 60.69 -12.51
CA PHE A 6 9.44 59.90 -13.44
C PHE A 6 8.54 58.97 -12.62
N PHE A 7 7.25 59.30 -12.60
CA PHE A 7 6.17 58.39 -12.20
C PHE A 7 6.00 57.36 -13.32
N VAL A 8 6.16 56.08 -13.00
CA VAL A 8 5.72 54.98 -13.87
C VAL A 8 4.33 54.57 -13.38
N PHE A 9 3.33 54.76 -14.24
CA PHE A 9 1.96 54.31 -14.03
C PHE A 9 1.91 52.77 -14.13
N VAL A 10 1.53 52.11 -13.04
CA VAL A 10 1.12 50.70 -13.05
C VAL A 10 -0.34 50.65 -13.48
N PHE A 11 -0.61 50.10 -14.67
CA PHE A 11 -1.95 49.68 -15.05
C PHE A 11 -2.24 48.32 -14.42
N LEU A 12 -3.02 48.31 -13.34
CA LEU A 12 -3.69 47.12 -12.85
C LEU A 12 -4.94 46.91 -13.72
N LEU A 13 -4.88 45.93 -14.62
CA LEU A 13 -6.07 45.36 -15.24
C LEU A 13 -6.52 44.18 -14.40
N SER A 14 -7.63 44.38 -13.71
CA SER A 14 -8.47 43.33 -13.16
C SER A 14 -9.25 42.67 -14.30
N ALA A 15 -9.05 41.37 -14.47
CA ALA A 15 -9.98 40.52 -15.21
C ALA A 15 -10.36 39.37 -14.27
N CYS A 16 -11.59 39.43 -13.76
CA CYS A 16 -12.32 38.25 -13.32
C CYS A 16 -12.56 37.37 -14.55
N GLY A 17 -12.01 36.17 -14.53
CA GLY A 17 -12.47 35.05 -15.34
C GLY A 17 -12.86 33.93 -14.40
N GLU A 18 -14.17 33.68 -14.30
CA GLU A 18 -14.70 32.39 -13.83
C GLU A 18 -14.41 31.33 -14.89
N GLY A 19 -13.97 30.16 -14.41
CA GLY A 19 -13.66 28.95 -15.18
C GLY A 19 -12.45 28.28 -14.50
N GLY A 20 -12.54 27.14 -13.82
CA GLY A 20 -13.41 26.00 -14.04
C GLY A 20 -12.52 24.83 -14.43
N GLY A 21 -12.12 24.02 -13.44
CA GLY A 21 -11.68 22.64 -13.62
C GLY A 21 -10.23 22.38 -14.09
N SER A 22 -9.61 21.44 -13.37
CA SER A 22 -8.44 20.63 -13.75
C SER A 22 -7.08 21.31 -13.73
N SER A 23 -6.39 21.21 -12.58
CA SER A 23 -4.93 21.22 -12.55
C SER A 23 -4.42 20.29 -11.45
N ASP A 24 -4.89 19.05 -11.46
CA ASP A 24 -4.35 18.00 -10.62
C ASP A 24 -3.51 17.10 -11.54
N SER A 25 -2.21 16.98 -11.23
CA SER A 25 -1.16 16.15 -11.87
C SER A 25 -0.60 16.51 -13.26
N GLU A 26 -0.34 17.78 -13.59
CA GLU A 26 0.49 18.10 -14.78
C GLU A 26 1.99 18.13 -14.45
N ILE A 27 2.77 17.21 -15.02
CA ILE A 27 4.24 17.23 -15.00
C ILE A 27 4.77 18.20 -16.06
N SER A 28 5.66 19.12 -15.68
CA SER A 28 6.31 20.06 -16.60
C SER A 28 7.24 19.36 -17.60
N ASN A 29 7.43 19.95 -18.79
CA ASN A 29 8.52 19.57 -19.70
C ASN A 29 9.84 19.64 -18.91
N ASP A 30 10.56 18.52 -18.75
CA ASP A 30 11.83 18.41 -18.01
C ASP A 30 11.73 18.33 -16.48
N TYR A 31 10.72 17.62 -15.96
CA TYR A 31 10.68 17.28 -14.55
C TYR A 31 11.73 16.21 -14.21
N SER A 32 12.53 16.46 -13.18
CA SER A 32 13.56 15.52 -12.71
C SER A 32 13.53 15.38 -11.21
N GLU A 33 13.70 14.17 -10.72
CA GLU A 33 13.81 13.91 -9.30
C GLU A 33 14.63 12.64 -9.00
N ALA A 34 14.81 12.36 -7.71
CA ALA A 34 15.37 11.11 -7.24
C ALA A 34 14.20 10.25 -6.77
N LEU A 35 14.06 9.06 -7.34
CA LEU A 35 13.05 8.06 -6.97
C LEU A 35 13.75 6.87 -6.32
N TYR A 36 13.15 6.32 -5.27
CA TYR A 36 13.59 5.05 -4.73
C TYR A 36 12.78 3.93 -5.37
N LEU A 37 13.43 3.09 -6.18
CA LEU A 37 12.80 1.94 -6.82
C LEU A 37 13.29 0.67 -6.13
N ASN A 38 12.39 -0.19 -5.67
CA ASN A 38 12.74 -1.42 -4.96
C ASN A 38 12.24 -2.66 -5.70
N GLY A 39 12.65 -2.84 -6.96
CA GLY A 39 12.25 -3.97 -7.79
C GLY A 39 10.89 -3.79 -8.47
N HIS A 40 10.54 -2.54 -8.80
CA HIS A 40 9.28 -2.23 -9.47
C HIS A 40 9.21 -2.84 -10.89
N SER A 41 8.01 -3.20 -11.33
CA SER A 41 7.66 -3.87 -12.58
C SER A 41 6.39 -3.26 -13.19
N LEU A 42 5.84 -3.90 -14.22
CA LEU A 42 4.56 -3.55 -14.81
C LEU A 42 3.43 -3.61 -13.78
N ASN A 43 2.57 -2.61 -13.84
CA ASN A 43 1.46 -2.33 -12.95
C ASN A 43 1.84 -1.91 -11.54
N ASP A 44 3.12 -1.85 -11.17
CA ASP A 44 3.47 -1.36 -9.85
C ASP A 44 3.22 0.15 -9.76
N ILE A 45 2.68 0.58 -8.61
CA ILE A 45 2.53 2.00 -8.27
C ILE A 45 3.77 2.48 -7.53
N PHE A 46 4.15 3.72 -7.80
CA PHE A 46 5.14 4.45 -7.01
C PHE A 46 4.70 5.91 -6.81
N LYS A 47 5.32 6.58 -5.84
CA LYS A 47 5.02 7.96 -5.45
C LYS A 47 6.14 8.91 -5.87
N LEU A 48 5.79 10.04 -6.49
CA LEU A 48 6.74 11.14 -6.75
C LEU A 48 6.89 12.04 -5.53
N LYS A 49 7.88 12.94 -5.50
CA LYS A 49 8.10 13.90 -4.40
C LYS A 49 6.94 14.85 -4.09
N ASN A 50 5.99 14.99 -5.01
CA ASN A 50 4.77 15.81 -4.81
C ASN A 50 3.58 14.98 -4.30
N ASP A 51 3.82 13.76 -3.83
CA ASP A 51 2.84 12.79 -3.32
C ASP A 51 1.83 12.27 -4.36
N SER A 52 2.04 12.56 -5.65
CA SER A 52 1.24 11.96 -6.71
C SER A 52 1.64 10.50 -6.95
N LEU A 53 0.63 9.64 -7.16
CA LEU A 53 0.82 8.23 -7.48
C LEU A 53 0.84 8.02 -8.99
N TRP A 54 1.72 7.13 -9.43
CA TRP A 54 1.93 6.80 -10.83
C TRP A 54 2.05 5.30 -10.99
N ILE A 55 1.51 4.77 -12.08
CA ILE A 55 1.58 3.36 -12.41
C ILE A 55 2.56 3.14 -13.55
N ILE A 56 3.36 2.08 -13.46
CA ILE A 56 4.23 1.66 -14.55
C ILE A 56 3.41 0.84 -15.54
N VAL A 57 3.19 1.38 -16.74
CA VAL A 57 2.35 0.73 -17.76
C VAL A 57 3.15 0.07 -18.88
N GLY A 58 4.45 0.40 -18.99
CA GLY A 58 5.34 -0.16 -19.99
C GLY A 58 6.78 -0.21 -19.53
N LEU A 59 7.51 -1.27 -19.90
CA LEU A 59 8.94 -1.43 -19.62
C LEU A 59 9.72 -1.46 -20.93
N SER A 60 10.82 -0.70 -21.00
CA SER A 60 11.71 -0.70 -22.16
C SER A 60 12.74 -1.84 -22.11
N THR A 61 12.75 -2.65 -21.05
CA THR A 61 13.65 -3.80 -20.89
C THR A 61 12.85 -5.10 -20.82
N ASN A 62 13.36 -6.13 -21.49
CA ASN A 62 12.73 -7.46 -21.49
C ASN A 62 12.92 -8.26 -20.19
N ASP A 63 13.74 -7.78 -19.25
CA ASP A 63 14.01 -8.47 -17.98
C ASP A 63 12.85 -8.31 -16.98
N GLY A 64 11.88 -7.44 -17.28
CA GLY A 64 10.60 -7.35 -16.57
C GLY A 64 10.66 -6.72 -15.18
N VAL A 65 11.82 -6.29 -14.69
CA VAL A 65 11.98 -5.64 -13.38
C VAL A 65 13.00 -4.51 -13.49
N ILE A 66 12.71 -3.37 -12.87
CA ILE A 66 13.61 -2.22 -12.81
C ILE A 66 14.61 -2.40 -11.67
N SER A 67 15.87 -2.09 -11.92
CA SER A 67 16.93 -2.24 -10.91
C SER A 67 16.65 -1.46 -9.62
N GLU A 68 16.95 -2.11 -8.49
CA GLU A 68 16.76 -1.53 -7.15
C GLU A 68 17.68 -0.32 -6.88
N GLY A 69 17.26 0.54 -5.95
CA GLY A 69 18.00 1.66 -5.38
C GLY A 69 17.42 3.04 -5.70
N GLU A 70 18.08 4.06 -5.16
CA GLU A 70 17.81 5.47 -5.51
C GLU A 70 18.26 5.74 -6.95
N LYS A 71 17.38 6.32 -7.75
CA LYS A 71 17.56 6.59 -9.18
C LYS A 71 17.28 8.05 -9.47
N ASP A 72 18.24 8.72 -10.10
CA ASP A 72 18.00 10.04 -10.71
C ASP A 72 17.21 9.83 -12.00
N VAL A 73 15.97 10.32 -12.02
CA VAL A 73 15.07 10.17 -13.16
C VAL A 73 14.74 11.51 -13.82
N ILE A 74 14.43 11.44 -15.10
CA ILE A 74 13.85 12.54 -15.88
C ILE A 74 12.55 12.02 -16.49
N ILE A 75 11.46 12.74 -16.25
CA ILE A 75 10.13 12.41 -16.76
C ILE A 75 9.81 13.32 -17.95
N TYR A 76 9.61 12.71 -19.11
CA TYR A 76 9.24 13.37 -20.35
C TYR A 76 7.75 13.17 -20.62
N ASN A 77 7.07 14.24 -21.00
CA ASN A 77 5.64 14.22 -21.35
C ASN A 77 5.36 14.02 -22.85
N ASN A 78 6.42 13.78 -23.65
CA ASN A 78 6.30 13.36 -25.05
C ASN A 78 6.94 11.96 -25.22
N PRO A 79 6.21 10.88 -24.90
CA PRO A 79 6.75 9.52 -24.95
C PRO A 79 7.02 9.04 -26.39
N ASN A 80 6.51 9.74 -27.41
CA ASN A 80 6.65 9.33 -28.82
C ASN A 80 8.11 9.40 -29.33
N ASP A 81 8.99 10.10 -28.64
CA ASP A 81 10.39 10.24 -29.02
C ASP A 81 11.25 9.01 -28.63
N PHE A 82 10.69 8.07 -27.84
CA PHE A 82 11.45 7.01 -27.15
C PHE A 82 11.15 5.56 -27.59
N GLY A 83 10.41 5.37 -28.69
CA GLY A 83 10.11 4.03 -29.22
C GLY A 83 8.93 3.34 -28.53
N GLU A 84 8.71 2.05 -28.81
CA GLU A 84 7.68 1.24 -28.13
C GLU A 84 8.32 0.52 -26.93
N PRO A 85 7.58 0.28 -25.83
CA PRO A 85 8.06 -0.58 -24.77
C PRO A 85 8.21 -2.03 -25.24
N ASP A 86 9.16 -2.74 -24.64
CA ASP A 86 9.38 -4.18 -24.84
C ASP A 86 8.25 -5.01 -24.18
N GLN A 87 7.69 -4.51 -23.06
CA GLN A 87 6.57 -5.13 -22.34
C GLN A 87 5.53 -4.09 -21.93
N GLY A 88 4.25 -4.49 -21.88
CA GLY A 88 3.15 -3.60 -21.52
C GLY A 88 2.73 -2.70 -22.68
N VAL A 89 2.35 -1.46 -22.37
CA VAL A 89 1.87 -0.46 -23.34
C VAL A 89 2.59 0.88 -23.14
N ARG A 90 2.59 1.70 -24.19
CA ARG A 90 3.10 3.07 -24.09
C ARG A 90 2.15 3.91 -23.22
N GLY A 91 2.67 4.46 -22.13
CA GLY A 91 1.99 5.43 -21.28
C GLY A 91 2.07 6.86 -21.81
N GLN A 92 1.48 7.79 -21.08
CA GLN A 92 1.47 9.23 -21.35
C GLN A 92 2.83 9.90 -21.10
N TYR A 93 3.67 9.30 -20.25
CA TYR A 93 4.99 9.81 -19.92
C TYR A 93 6.06 8.73 -20.07
N TYR A 94 7.29 9.18 -20.32
CA TYR A 94 8.47 8.33 -20.39
C TYR A 94 9.46 8.72 -19.31
N VAL A 95 9.93 7.73 -18.55
CA VAL A 95 10.90 7.90 -17.48
C VAL A 95 12.26 7.40 -17.95
N PHE A 96 13.20 8.32 -18.04
CA PHE A 96 14.61 8.03 -18.28
C PHE A 96 15.35 7.97 -16.94
N ILE A 97 16.08 6.88 -16.71
CA ILE A 97 16.94 6.75 -15.54
C ILE A 97 18.39 7.08 -15.93
N ASN A 98 18.97 8.09 -15.29
CA ASN A 98 20.35 8.47 -15.56
C ASN A 98 21.31 7.32 -15.23
N ASN A 99 22.28 7.09 -16.13
CA ASN A 99 23.30 6.04 -15.99
C ASN A 99 22.74 4.61 -15.84
N SER A 100 21.50 4.37 -16.26
CA SER A 100 20.90 3.03 -16.33
C SER A 100 20.52 2.69 -17.77
N SER A 101 20.48 1.40 -18.08
CA SER A 101 19.79 0.89 -19.27
C SER A 101 18.28 0.82 -19.08
N ASP A 102 17.82 0.87 -17.83
CA ASP A 102 16.40 0.80 -17.50
C ASP A 102 15.70 2.11 -17.86
N SER A 103 14.52 1.97 -18.45
CA SER A 103 13.57 3.04 -18.68
C SER A 103 12.17 2.44 -18.79
N PHE A 104 11.18 3.27 -18.53
CA PHE A 104 9.81 2.79 -18.43
C PHE A 104 8.80 3.90 -18.76
N TYR A 105 7.57 3.48 -19.01
CA TYR A 105 6.45 4.35 -19.32
C TYR A 105 5.48 4.36 -18.15
N ILE A 106 4.93 5.53 -17.86
CA ILE A 106 4.04 5.72 -16.72
C ILE A 106 2.78 6.47 -17.12
N ASP A 107 1.72 6.20 -16.37
CA ASP A 107 0.47 6.96 -16.39
C ASP A 107 0.14 7.47 -14.99
N PRO A 108 -0.51 8.64 -14.87
CA PRO A 108 -0.96 9.15 -13.58
C PRO A 108 -2.07 8.24 -13.05
N VAL A 109 -2.03 7.99 -11.75
CA VAL A 109 -3.16 7.35 -11.04
C VAL A 109 -4.10 8.45 -10.56
N SER A 110 -5.41 8.25 -10.76
CA SER A 110 -6.44 9.18 -10.27
C SER A 110 -6.18 9.57 -8.82
N PRO A 111 -6.14 10.87 -8.47
CA PRO A 111 -5.69 11.31 -7.15
C PRO A 111 -6.54 10.69 -6.04
N PRO A 112 -5.97 9.78 -5.24
CA PRO A 112 -6.72 9.21 -4.13
C PRO A 112 -6.76 10.21 -2.97
N ARG A 113 -7.70 10.01 -2.05
CA ARG A 113 -7.73 10.79 -0.80
C ARG A 113 -6.94 10.06 0.27
N THR A 114 -5.89 10.69 0.79
CA THR A 114 -5.18 10.18 1.97
C THR A 114 -6.13 10.13 3.18
N LEU A 115 -6.28 8.95 3.78
CA LEU A 115 -7.01 8.74 5.01
C LEU A 115 -6.09 8.79 6.22
N GLN A 116 -4.96 8.10 6.12
CA GLN A 116 -4.04 7.89 7.23
C GLN A 116 -2.64 7.61 6.69
N GLU A 117 -1.64 8.03 7.45
CA GLU A 117 -0.25 7.67 7.27
C GLU A 117 0.24 7.12 8.60
N GLY A 118 1.15 6.16 8.57
CA GLY A 118 1.62 5.52 9.79
C GLY A 118 2.77 4.56 9.53
N ASN A 119 3.11 3.80 10.57
CA ASN A 119 4.12 2.77 10.49
C ASN A 119 3.57 1.47 11.09
N VAL A 120 3.69 0.37 10.34
CA VAL A 120 3.10 -0.91 10.75
C VAL A 120 4.09 -2.05 10.49
N ALA A 121 4.11 -3.02 11.41
CA ALA A 121 4.79 -4.28 11.18
C ALA A 121 3.85 -5.23 10.44
N LEU A 122 4.16 -5.52 9.17
CA LEU A 122 3.45 -6.55 8.40
C LEU A 122 4.43 -7.56 7.82
N ALA A 123 3.95 -8.81 7.70
CA ALA A 123 4.53 -9.80 6.81
C ALA A 123 4.06 -9.55 5.38
N THR A 124 4.60 -10.28 4.42
CA THR A 124 3.89 -10.55 3.16
C THR A 124 2.54 -11.19 3.51
N LEU A 125 1.44 -10.53 3.17
CA LEU A 125 0.10 -10.95 3.58
C LEU A 125 -0.60 -11.75 2.48
N ALA A 126 -1.33 -12.78 2.90
CA ALA A 126 -2.25 -13.52 2.04
C ALA A 126 -3.63 -12.85 1.97
N LEU A 127 -4.42 -13.24 0.97
CA LEU A 127 -5.81 -12.81 0.85
C LEU A 127 -6.60 -13.31 2.08
N GLY A 128 -7.47 -12.46 2.62
CA GLY A 128 -8.23 -12.75 3.84
C GLY A 128 -7.42 -12.63 5.13
N ALA A 129 -6.11 -12.32 5.05
CA ALA A 129 -5.31 -12.02 6.24
C ALA A 129 -5.87 -10.80 6.97
N VAL A 130 -5.63 -10.76 8.28
CA VAL A 130 -6.01 -9.64 9.13
C VAL A 130 -4.83 -8.69 9.26
N VAL A 131 -5.10 -7.41 9.17
CA VAL A 131 -4.16 -6.32 9.41
C VAL A 131 -4.66 -5.49 10.55
N VAL A 132 -3.78 -5.13 11.48
CA VAL A 132 -4.05 -4.14 12.51
C VAL A 132 -3.09 -2.99 12.32
N LEU A 133 -3.63 -1.80 12.05
CA LEU A 133 -2.84 -0.59 11.88
C LEU A 133 -2.46 0.01 13.24
N ASP A 134 -1.63 1.04 13.21
CA ASP A 134 -1.08 1.71 14.40
C ASP A 134 -2.11 2.51 15.21
N ASP A 135 -3.26 2.83 14.63
CA ASP A 135 -4.42 3.42 15.31
C ASP A 135 -5.41 2.36 15.88
N ASP A 136 -5.00 1.10 15.90
CA ASP A 136 -5.80 -0.05 16.36
C ASP A 136 -7.01 -0.41 15.46
N SER A 137 -7.12 0.21 14.29
CA SER A 137 -8.11 -0.19 13.29
C SER A 137 -7.78 -1.59 12.72
N VAL A 138 -8.82 -2.39 12.53
CA VAL A 138 -8.70 -3.79 12.10
C VAL A 138 -9.24 -3.93 10.69
N TRP A 139 -8.47 -4.56 9.82
CA TRP A 139 -8.75 -4.69 8.40
C TRP A 139 -8.58 -6.13 7.94
N LYS A 140 -9.25 -6.46 6.85
CA LYS A 140 -9.12 -7.71 6.12
C LYS A 140 -8.53 -7.41 4.74
N VAL A 141 -7.52 -8.17 4.34
CA VAL A 141 -6.96 -8.08 2.98
C VAL A 141 -7.98 -8.63 1.97
N GLN A 142 -8.41 -7.80 1.02
CA GLN A 142 -9.34 -8.15 -0.08
C GLN A 142 -8.66 -8.20 -1.45
N GLY A 143 -7.46 -7.66 -1.57
CA GLY A 143 -6.67 -7.71 -2.78
C GLY A 143 -5.19 -7.52 -2.46
N ILE A 144 -4.34 -8.17 -3.24
CA ILE A 144 -2.89 -8.08 -3.09
C ILE A 144 -2.35 -7.49 -4.38
N ASP A 145 -1.71 -6.33 -4.27
CA ASP A 145 -0.76 -5.85 -5.26
C ASP A 145 0.58 -6.51 -4.94
N SER A 146 0.93 -7.56 -5.70
CA SER A 146 1.97 -8.51 -5.31
C SER A 146 3.33 -8.13 -5.86
N SER A 147 4.35 -8.10 -5.01
CA SER A 147 5.75 -8.11 -5.43
C SER A 147 6.52 -9.30 -4.90
N THR A 148 7.76 -9.46 -5.37
CA THR A 148 8.68 -10.53 -4.94
C THR A 148 9.18 -10.36 -3.51
N PHE A 149 8.78 -9.32 -2.78
CA PHE A 149 9.19 -9.13 -1.40
C PHE A 149 8.60 -10.21 -0.48
N SER A 150 9.49 -11.00 0.11
CA SER A 150 9.15 -12.00 1.13
C SER A 150 9.77 -11.61 2.47
N GLY A 151 8.97 -11.33 3.47
CA GLY A 151 9.46 -11.09 4.83
C GLY A 151 8.49 -10.31 5.72
N SER A 152 8.85 -10.19 7.00
CA SER A 152 8.20 -9.29 7.96
C SER A 152 9.12 -8.14 8.31
N SER A 153 8.64 -6.91 8.15
CA SER A 153 9.35 -5.69 8.54
C SER A 153 8.37 -4.64 9.04
N PHE A 154 8.89 -3.62 9.70
CA PHE A 154 8.20 -2.34 9.82
C PHE A 154 8.35 -1.60 8.52
N PHE A 155 7.28 -0.95 8.07
CA PHE A 155 7.30 -0.04 6.95
C PHE A 155 6.36 1.12 7.19
N ASP A 156 6.74 2.26 6.63
CA ASP A 156 5.83 3.39 6.48
C ASP A 156 4.76 3.06 5.44
N TYR A 157 3.53 3.43 5.75
CA TYR A 157 2.39 3.21 4.86
C TYR A 157 1.56 4.47 4.71
N THR A 158 0.88 4.56 3.57
CA THR A 158 -0.21 5.49 3.34
C THR A 158 -1.47 4.71 3.01
N LEU A 159 -2.53 4.93 3.79
CA LEU A 159 -3.86 4.38 3.52
C LEU A 159 -4.68 5.40 2.73
N TYR A 160 -5.15 4.98 1.57
CA TYR A 160 -5.93 5.77 0.63
C TYR A 160 -7.39 5.33 0.61
N ASP A 161 -8.29 6.30 0.48
CA ASP A 161 -9.66 6.16 0.00
C ASP A 161 -9.63 6.36 -1.52
N ILE A 162 -9.91 5.27 -2.23
CA ILE A 162 -9.76 5.17 -3.67
C ILE A 162 -11.12 5.16 -4.36
N ASN A 163 -11.17 5.58 -5.61
CA ASN A 163 -12.40 5.64 -6.40
C ASN A 163 -12.43 4.53 -7.47
N GLU A 164 -13.52 4.48 -8.24
CA GLU A 164 -13.71 3.50 -9.32
C GLU A 164 -12.67 3.58 -10.45
N ASP A 165 -11.96 4.70 -10.57
CA ASP A 165 -10.91 4.92 -11.57
C ASP A 165 -9.52 4.49 -11.07
N PHE A 166 -9.39 4.11 -9.80
CA PHE A 166 -8.12 3.59 -9.29
C PHE A 166 -7.82 2.24 -9.96
N PRO A 167 -6.57 2.02 -10.44
CA PRO A 167 -6.24 0.82 -11.18
C PRO A 167 -6.44 -0.42 -10.31
N ASN A 168 -6.87 -1.52 -10.93
CA ASN A 168 -6.85 -2.84 -10.30
C ASN A 168 -5.44 -3.43 -10.46
N LEU A 169 -4.68 -3.42 -9.37
CA LEU A 169 -3.30 -3.90 -9.33
C LEU A 169 -3.21 -5.39 -9.00
N THR A 170 -4.35 -6.03 -8.72
CA THR A 170 -4.34 -7.43 -8.32
C THR A 170 -4.15 -8.35 -9.52
N SER A 171 -3.38 -9.41 -9.32
CA SER A 171 -3.30 -10.53 -10.27
C SER A 171 -4.49 -11.49 -10.15
N GLN A 172 -5.47 -11.19 -9.29
CA GLN A 172 -6.56 -12.08 -8.90
C GLN A 172 -7.87 -11.71 -9.61
N PRO A 173 -8.67 -12.70 -10.04
CA PRO A 173 -9.97 -12.46 -10.62
C PRO A 173 -11.03 -12.28 -9.52
N THR A 174 -11.06 -11.13 -8.85
CA THR A 174 -12.16 -10.75 -7.95
C THR A 174 -12.97 -9.60 -8.56
N GLU A 175 -14.31 -9.67 -8.45
CA GLU A 175 -15.22 -8.76 -9.15
C GLU A 175 -15.48 -7.43 -8.41
N THR A 176 -15.00 -7.29 -7.17
CA THR A 176 -15.07 -6.03 -6.42
C THR A 176 -13.85 -5.89 -5.53
N LEU A 177 -13.00 -4.91 -5.86
CA LEU A 177 -11.95 -4.45 -4.98
C LEU A 177 -12.53 -3.58 -3.88
N SER A 178 -11.79 -3.45 -2.78
CA SER A 178 -12.14 -2.55 -1.69
C SER A 178 -11.96 -1.09 -2.10
N ASP A 179 -12.71 -0.18 -1.48
CA ASP A 179 -12.57 1.27 -1.63
C ASP A 179 -11.32 1.81 -0.90
N TRP A 180 -10.54 0.96 -0.25
CA TRP A 180 -9.34 1.35 0.47
C TRP A 180 -8.10 0.61 0.00
N TYR A 181 -7.02 1.35 -0.22
CA TYR A 181 -5.73 0.85 -0.67
C TYR A 181 -4.62 1.28 0.29
N LEU A 182 -3.90 0.32 0.86
CA LEU A 182 -2.70 0.53 1.65
C LEU A 182 -1.49 0.45 0.72
N TYR A 183 -0.84 1.60 0.52
CA TYR A 183 0.40 1.74 -0.20
C TYR A 183 1.59 1.58 0.77
N ASN A 184 2.58 0.77 0.39
CA ASN A 184 3.84 0.65 1.11
C ASN A 184 4.85 1.66 0.54
N GLU A 185 5.38 2.54 1.39
CA GLU A 185 6.32 3.58 0.97
C GLU A 185 7.70 3.05 0.59
N GLU A 186 8.05 1.84 1.03
CA GLU A 186 9.39 1.26 0.92
C GLU A 186 9.48 0.12 -0.10
N ALA A 187 8.35 -0.33 -0.64
CA ALA A 187 8.30 -1.53 -1.46
C ALA A 187 7.22 -1.44 -2.56
N PRO A 188 7.42 -2.13 -3.70
CA PRO A 188 6.49 -2.09 -4.83
C PRO A 188 5.29 -3.01 -4.61
N PHE A 189 4.67 -2.95 -3.42
CA PHE A 189 3.48 -3.74 -3.12
C PHE A 189 2.51 -2.95 -2.26
N GLY A 190 1.26 -3.40 -2.27
CA GLY A 190 0.21 -2.84 -1.45
C GLY A 190 -0.97 -3.79 -1.30
N TYR A 191 -1.99 -3.32 -0.60
CA TYR A 191 -3.14 -4.15 -0.26
C TYR A 191 -4.44 -3.37 -0.39
N TYR A 192 -5.43 -3.99 -1.02
CA TYR A 192 -6.81 -3.52 -0.89
C TYR A 192 -7.36 -4.03 0.42
N LEU A 193 -7.80 -3.13 1.29
CA LEU A 193 -8.19 -3.44 2.66
C LEU A 193 -9.66 -3.16 2.89
N GLU A 194 -10.36 -4.06 3.57
CA GLU A 194 -11.75 -3.86 4.00
C GLU A 194 -11.80 -3.76 5.54
N PRO A 195 -12.42 -2.73 6.13
CA PRO A 195 -12.43 -2.51 7.57
C PRO A 195 -13.39 -3.47 8.24
N VAL A 196 -12.95 -3.98 9.39
CA VAL A 196 -13.76 -4.78 10.31
C VAL A 196 -14.37 -3.82 11.33
N ILE A 197 -15.41 -3.08 10.92
CA ILE A 197 -15.94 -1.89 11.61
C ILE A 197 -16.23 -2.11 13.11
N ASP A 198 -16.77 -3.27 13.49
CA ASP A 198 -17.18 -3.54 14.87
C ASP A 198 -16.06 -4.17 15.73
N ALA A 199 -14.91 -4.46 15.13
CA ALA A 199 -13.80 -5.13 15.80
C ALA A 199 -13.24 -4.29 16.97
N ARG A 200 -12.85 -4.97 18.04
CA ARG A 200 -12.30 -4.32 19.24
C ARG A 200 -11.17 -5.11 19.85
N ILE A 201 -10.03 -4.45 20.05
CA ILE A 201 -8.94 -5.01 20.84
C ILE A 201 -9.39 -5.10 22.29
N GLN A 202 -9.35 -6.32 22.83
CA GLN A 202 -9.69 -6.63 24.21
C GLN A 202 -8.47 -6.65 25.12
N TRP A 203 -7.34 -7.05 24.56
CA TRP A 203 -6.12 -7.32 25.28
C TRP A 203 -4.94 -7.31 24.33
N GLU A 204 -3.79 -6.86 24.83
CA GLU A 204 -2.52 -6.84 24.12
C GLU A 204 -1.41 -7.34 25.04
N GLY A 205 -0.41 -7.99 24.45
CA GLY A 205 0.76 -8.44 25.17
C GLY A 205 1.67 -9.29 24.29
N THR A 206 2.53 -10.09 24.92
CA THR A 206 3.42 -11.01 24.22
C THR A 206 3.08 -12.45 24.55
N HIS A 207 3.34 -13.34 23.60
CA HIS A 207 3.26 -14.79 23.81
C HIS A 207 4.37 -15.50 23.04
N THR A 208 4.98 -16.50 23.69
CA THR A 208 5.96 -17.38 23.06
C THR A 208 5.25 -18.60 22.50
N PHE A 209 5.24 -18.72 21.18
CA PHE A 209 4.69 -19.85 20.46
C PHE A 209 5.73 -20.97 20.33
N TYR A 210 5.27 -22.21 20.44
CA TYR A 210 5.98 -23.47 20.24
C TYR A 210 5.26 -24.35 19.21
N LEU A 211 4.76 -23.74 18.12
CA LEU A 211 3.98 -24.38 17.04
C LEU A 211 2.54 -24.73 17.46
N GLU A 212 1.93 -23.93 18.34
CA GLU A 212 0.52 -24.10 18.70
C GLU A 212 -0.39 -23.97 17.47
N GLY A 213 -1.43 -24.80 17.46
CA GLY A 213 -2.47 -24.80 16.45
C GLY A 213 -3.83 -25.15 17.04
N VAL A 214 -4.76 -25.54 16.18
CA VAL A 214 -6.13 -25.84 16.59
C VAL A 214 -6.16 -26.92 17.67
N SER A 215 -6.90 -26.65 18.74
CA SER A 215 -7.04 -27.44 19.98
C SER A 215 -5.95 -27.19 21.04
N ASP A 216 -4.93 -26.40 20.76
CA ASP A 216 -3.95 -26.00 21.77
C ASP A 216 -4.49 -24.86 22.64
N SER A 217 -4.02 -24.81 23.88
CA SER A 217 -4.37 -23.77 24.84
C SER A 217 -3.22 -22.81 25.08
N ILE A 218 -3.50 -21.52 25.03
CA ILE A 218 -2.59 -20.42 25.27
C ILE A 218 -2.89 -19.82 26.64
N LEU A 219 -1.89 -19.80 27.52
CA LEU A 219 -1.93 -19.05 28.78
C LEU A 219 -1.31 -17.66 28.54
N LEU A 220 -2.11 -16.62 28.73
CA LEU A 220 -1.66 -15.24 28.62
C LEU A 220 -1.05 -14.72 29.92
N SER A 221 -0.28 -13.63 29.82
CA SER A 221 0.42 -13.05 30.97
C SER A 221 -0.52 -12.45 32.02
N ASP A 222 -1.78 -12.17 31.67
CA ASP A 222 -2.83 -11.78 32.62
C ASP A 222 -3.43 -12.98 33.40
N GLY A 223 -2.95 -14.19 33.13
CA GLY A 223 -3.42 -15.44 33.73
C GLY A 223 -4.66 -16.03 33.06
N SER A 224 -5.17 -15.42 31.98
CA SER A 224 -6.30 -15.97 31.24
C SER A 224 -5.88 -17.10 30.31
N LEU A 225 -6.73 -18.14 30.23
CA LEU A 225 -6.50 -19.30 29.39
C LEU A 225 -7.45 -19.27 28.18
N TRP A 226 -6.89 -19.51 27.00
CA TRP A 226 -7.61 -19.44 25.73
C TRP A 226 -7.34 -20.69 24.91
N LEU A 227 -8.38 -21.24 24.28
CA LEU A 227 -8.29 -22.37 23.36
C LEU A 227 -8.24 -21.84 21.92
N ILE A 228 -7.27 -22.28 21.12
CA ILE A 228 -7.29 -22.09 19.67
C ILE A 228 -8.35 -22.99 19.09
N THR A 229 -9.41 -22.40 18.52
CA THR A 229 -10.53 -23.15 17.94
C THR A 229 -10.43 -23.27 16.43
N GLY A 230 -9.73 -22.35 15.76
CA GLY A 230 -9.53 -22.39 14.32
C GLY A 230 -8.42 -21.46 13.85
N THR A 231 -8.07 -21.53 12.56
CA THR A 231 -7.00 -20.72 11.96
C THR A 231 -7.50 -20.07 10.66
N LEU A 232 -7.33 -18.75 10.52
CA LEU A 232 -7.73 -17.99 9.32
C LEU A 232 -6.85 -18.33 8.11
N SER A 233 -5.53 -18.17 8.23
CA SER A 233 -4.55 -18.56 7.20
C SER A 233 -3.81 -19.83 7.58
N SER A 234 -3.57 -20.74 6.63
CA SER A 234 -2.89 -22.02 6.86
C SER A 234 -1.39 -21.91 7.14
N ALA A 235 -0.86 -20.69 7.27
CA ALA A 235 0.54 -20.46 7.56
C ALA A 235 0.93 -21.03 8.92
N ALA A 236 2.02 -21.79 8.94
CA ALA A 236 2.60 -22.28 10.17
C ALA A 236 3.20 -21.10 10.93
N THR A 237 2.76 -20.86 12.17
CA THR A 237 3.42 -19.90 13.06
C THR A 237 4.72 -20.53 13.57
N PRO A 238 5.91 -20.01 13.19
CA PRO A 238 7.17 -20.52 13.72
C PRO A 238 7.23 -20.39 15.25
N SER A 239 8.10 -21.17 15.88
CA SER A 239 8.36 -20.96 17.30
C SER A 239 9.08 -19.64 17.52
N GLY A 240 8.60 -18.84 18.46
CA GLY A 240 9.12 -17.49 18.69
C GLY A 240 8.25 -16.69 19.65
N GLU A 241 8.78 -15.58 20.16
CA GLU A 241 8.00 -14.61 20.92
C GLU A 241 7.37 -13.60 19.95
N TYR A 242 6.06 -13.39 20.09
CA TYR A 242 5.29 -12.48 19.24
C TYR A 242 4.51 -11.49 20.09
N SER A 243 4.42 -10.25 19.60
CA SER A 243 3.38 -9.31 20.05
C SER A 243 2.03 -9.78 19.51
N ILE A 244 1.05 -9.90 20.39
CA ILE A 244 -0.26 -10.43 20.07
C ILE A 244 -1.38 -9.53 20.57
N LYS A 245 -2.50 -9.56 19.86
CA LYS A 245 -3.73 -8.85 20.22
C LYS A 245 -4.90 -9.83 20.23
N LEU A 246 -5.74 -9.76 21.26
CA LEU A 246 -7.04 -10.43 21.25
C LEU A 246 -8.09 -9.46 20.74
N ILE A 247 -8.75 -9.80 19.63
CA ILE A 247 -9.69 -8.90 18.94
C ILE A 247 -11.06 -9.57 18.89
N LYS A 248 -12.08 -8.88 19.40
CA LYS A 248 -13.48 -9.34 19.38
C LYS A 248 -14.28 -8.75 18.24
N ASN A 249 -15.48 -9.30 18.04
CA ASN A 249 -16.49 -8.87 17.06
C ASN A 249 -16.03 -9.02 15.60
N VAL A 250 -15.32 -10.11 15.34
CA VAL A 250 -14.71 -10.38 14.03
C VAL A 250 -15.60 -11.26 13.14
N ALA A 251 -16.92 -11.11 13.24
CA ALA A 251 -17.87 -11.97 12.54
C ALA A 251 -17.88 -11.78 11.02
N SER A 252 -17.38 -10.65 10.51
CA SER A 252 -17.23 -10.37 9.07
C SER A 252 -15.94 -10.94 8.47
N LEU A 253 -15.06 -11.53 9.28
CA LEU A 253 -13.91 -12.28 8.78
C LEU A 253 -14.33 -13.63 8.20
N ASP A 254 -13.47 -14.16 7.34
CA ASP A 254 -13.71 -15.41 6.62
C ASP A 254 -13.77 -16.62 7.57
N GLU A 255 -14.43 -17.68 7.11
CA GLU A 255 -14.41 -18.96 7.83
C GLU A 255 -12.96 -19.48 7.95
N PRO A 256 -12.60 -20.11 9.07
CA PRO A 256 -11.25 -20.60 9.24
C PRO A 256 -10.93 -21.70 8.22
N SER A 257 -9.69 -21.69 7.73
CA SER A 257 -9.10 -22.77 6.94
C SER A 257 -9.14 -24.12 7.66
N THR A 258 -9.04 -24.12 8.99
CA THR A 258 -9.13 -25.31 9.85
C THR A 258 -9.82 -24.99 11.17
N GLY A 259 -10.58 -25.95 11.72
CA GLY A 259 -11.26 -25.78 13.01
C GLY A 259 -12.60 -25.05 12.90
N VAL A 260 -12.91 -24.21 13.90
CA VAL A 260 -14.22 -23.57 14.10
C VAL A 260 -14.05 -22.08 14.41
N ARG A 261 -14.86 -21.26 13.75
CA ARG A 261 -14.94 -19.81 13.97
C ARG A 261 -15.45 -19.47 15.37
N THR A 262 -14.92 -18.41 15.96
CA THR A 262 -15.41 -17.80 17.20
C THR A 262 -15.48 -16.28 17.05
N GLU A 263 -16.03 -15.60 18.06
CA GLU A 263 -16.17 -14.13 18.07
C GLU A 263 -14.86 -13.38 18.38
N THR A 264 -13.78 -14.12 18.71
CA THR A 264 -12.49 -13.54 19.08
C THR A 264 -11.39 -14.17 18.23
N ILE A 265 -10.49 -13.34 17.71
CA ILE A 265 -9.22 -13.80 17.16
C ILE A 265 -8.05 -13.43 18.05
N LEU A 266 -6.98 -14.20 17.95
CA LEU A 266 -5.64 -13.87 18.39
C LEU A 266 -4.83 -13.53 17.13
N TYR A 267 -4.55 -12.23 16.98
CA TYR A 267 -3.73 -11.66 15.93
C TYR A 267 -2.26 -11.64 16.36
N LEU A 268 -1.37 -12.04 15.46
CA LEU A 268 0.07 -12.01 15.66
C LEU A 268 0.63 -10.87 14.82
N GLN A 269 1.18 -9.85 15.48
CA GLN A 269 1.71 -8.67 14.78
C GLN A 269 2.89 -9.06 13.88
N GLY A 270 2.86 -8.57 12.63
CA GLY A 270 3.90 -8.88 11.65
C GLY A 270 3.90 -10.33 11.16
N HIS A 271 2.79 -11.07 11.33
CA HIS A 271 2.65 -12.44 10.85
C HIS A 271 1.35 -12.62 10.06
N GLU A 272 1.37 -13.47 9.04
CA GLU A 272 0.17 -13.74 8.21
C GLU A 272 -0.88 -14.62 8.92
N THR A 273 -0.47 -15.36 9.95
CA THR A 273 -1.35 -16.26 10.72
C THR A 273 -2.17 -15.49 11.73
N THR A 274 -3.48 -15.76 11.73
CA THR A 274 -4.43 -15.32 12.76
C THR A 274 -5.24 -16.52 13.24
N PHE A 275 -5.44 -16.64 14.54
CA PHE A 275 -6.17 -17.75 15.15
C PHE A 275 -7.55 -17.30 15.63
N TYR A 276 -8.58 -18.10 15.42
CA TYR A 276 -9.81 -17.98 16.21
C TYR A 276 -9.59 -18.62 17.57
N VAL A 277 -10.01 -17.92 18.63
CA VAL A 277 -9.80 -18.34 20.00
C VAL A 277 -11.07 -18.22 20.84
N LYS A 278 -11.14 -19.02 21.91
CA LYS A 278 -12.20 -18.96 22.90
C LYS A 278 -11.63 -19.05 24.31
N LYS A 279 -12.07 -18.17 25.20
CA LYS A 279 -11.70 -18.21 26.62
C LYS A 279 -12.27 -19.47 27.29
N ILE A 280 -11.45 -20.14 28.11
CA ILE A 280 -11.83 -21.33 28.88
C ILE A 280 -11.57 -21.16 30.38
#